data_AF-A0A132A194-F1
#
_entry.id   AF-A0A132A194-F1
#
_cell.length_a   1.000
_cell.length_b   1.000
_cell.length_c   1.000
_cell.angle_alpha   90.00
_cell.angle_beta   90.00
_cell.angle_gamma   90.00
#
_symmetry.space_group_name_H-M   'P 1'
#
loop_
_entity.id
_entity.type
_entity.pdbx_description
1 polymer ?
#
loop_
_entity_poly.entity_id
_entity_poly.type
_entity_poly.pdbx_seq_one_letter_code
_entity_poly.pdbx_strand_id
1 'polypeptide(L)'
;MIDHNKLAEKWRILASVGPKTKGPRKENPLMKPPDWYDPVRFRKSQEISRKYFLSLNIAHFIGNILLVHLPDVLVPVVASGNSASPSRVFFRILSTINHILSWYDDDPFDSRTKTHQSLTRVRRNCHMAVSKLMNEKYPRKNRLWLSQFDMAMTQWSLIGIVAIRPIECGFHGCTREEFEEFFYFWKVMGHCVGLEDRFNICYGLDGFDETKEFLQICFDKCYKVHLDEQSVPVLIGMDLTKGVFLALESVIPRILFSFEGFMKIWYDTLGVRHSIVLDRWLTKISYESNRFVFKYLLRFRLIYTIISWLFFWSIQMLFKQKQYIDAYCERNYPTIKYSVDSEYFNRIDNDSSMIDDDHLDGDDRESKPPNHSKSIDSNRSKIIEHIGTETKQIYEIQNYFYIPHF
;
A
#
# COMPACT_ATOMS: atom_id res chain seq x y z
N MET A 1 -5.84 13.84 -26.38
CA MET A 1 -5.77 12.43 -26.83
C MET A 1 -4.68 11.78 -26.00
N ILE A 2 -4.87 10.54 -25.53
CA ILE A 2 -3.85 9.87 -24.70
C ILE A 2 -2.71 9.41 -25.62
N ASP A 3 -1.46 9.73 -25.26
CA ASP A 3 -0.30 9.20 -25.97
C ASP A 3 0.10 7.83 -25.39
N HIS A 4 -0.45 6.77 -25.96
CA HIS A 4 -0.17 5.40 -25.54
C HIS A 4 1.31 4.99 -25.74
N ASN A 5 2.05 5.62 -26.67
CA ASN A 5 3.47 5.34 -26.87
C ASN A 5 4.31 5.94 -25.74
N LYS A 6 4.02 7.19 -25.36
CA LYS A 6 4.59 7.87 -24.18
C LYS A 6 4.32 7.07 -22.89
N LEU A 7 3.12 6.53 -22.73
CA LEU A 7 2.78 5.66 -21.59
C LEU A 7 3.55 4.34 -21.61
N ALA A 8 3.64 3.68 -22.76
CA ALA A 8 4.39 2.43 -22.92
C ALA A 8 5.88 2.62 -22.64
N GLU A 9 6.50 3.70 -23.14
CA GLU A 9 7.91 4.00 -22.88
C GLU A 9 8.15 4.36 -21.40
N LYS A 10 7.27 5.15 -20.77
CA LYS A 10 7.34 5.44 -19.33
C LYS A 10 7.25 4.15 -18.49
N TRP A 11 6.37 3.23 -18.88
CA TRP A 11 6.28 1.90 -18.26
C TRP A 11 7.57 1.09 -18.49
N ARG A 12 8.09 1.03 -19.72
CA ARG A 12 9.30 0.29 -20.07
C ARG A 12 10.52 0.77 -19.28
N ILE A 13 10.71 2.09 -19.14
CA ILE A 13 11.76 2.69 -18.30
C ILE A 13 11.57 2.27 -16.84
N LEU A 14 10.35 2.38 -16.32
CA LEU A 14 10.02 2.02 -14.93
C LEU A 14 10.30 0.54 -14.64
N ALA A 15 9.83 -0.37 -15.48
CA ALA A 15 9.95 -1.82 -15.27
C ALA A 15 11.38 -2.36 -15.52
N SER A 16 12.09 -1.87 -16.55
CA SER A 16 13.41 -2.41 -16.91
C SER A 16 14.58 -1.78 -16.12
N VAL A 17 14.50 -0.47 -15.84
CA VAL A 17 15.58 0.29 -15.18
C VAL A 17 15.29 0.53 -13.70
N GLY A 18 14.01 0.67 -13.33
CA GLY A 18 13.59 0.94 -11.95
C GLY A 18 14.05 -0.11 -10.92
N PRO A 19 13.89 -1.44 -11.15
CA PRO A 19 14.31 -2.48 -10.21
C PRO A 19 15.83 -2.53 -10.00
N LYS A 20 16.59 -2.10 -11.00
CA LYS A 20 18.06 -2.07 -11.02
C LYS A 20 18.63 -0.76 -10.46
N THR A 21 17.79 0.27 -10.24
CA THR A 21 18.20 1.57 -9.71
C THR A 21 17.86 1.69 -8.22
N LYS A 22 18.80 2.21 -7.41
CA LYS A 22 18.65 2.26 -5.95
C LYS A 22 17.61 3.29 -5.50
N GLY A 23 16.66 2.86 -4.68
CA GLY A 23 15.76 3.73 -3.94
C GLY A 23 16.11 3.82 -2.43
N PRO A 24 15.79 4.95 -1.78
CA PRO A 24 15.69 6.28 -2.37
C PRO A 24 17.00 6.71 -3.06
N ARG A 25 16.94 7.71 -3.95
CA ARG A 25 18.12 8.34 -4.56
C ARG A 25 19.04 8.93 -3.48
N LYS A 26 20.34 8.99 -3.75
CA LYS A 26 21.39 9.30 -2.75
C LYS A 26 21.30 10.74 -2.24
N GLU A 27 21.07 11.67 -3.16
CA GLU A 27 20.93 13.11 -2.96
C GLU A 27 19.69 13.38 -2.11
N ASN A 28 19.77 14.33 -1.17
CA ASN A 28 18.61 14.68 -0.34
C ASN A 28 17.68 15.65 -1.10
N PRO A 29 16.45 15.24 -1.47
CA PRO A 29 15.53 16.10 -2.24
C PRO A 29 15.13 17.36 -1.47
N LEU A 30 15.06 17.26 -0.15
CA LEU A 30 14.51 18.30 0.73
C LEU A 30 15.41 19.54 0.87
N MET A 31 16.60 19.55 0.24
CA MET A 31 17.56 20.66 0.33
C MET A 31 17.32 21.78 -0.69
N LYS A 32 16.66 21.48 -1.82
CA LYS A 32 16.28 22.46 -2.85
C LYS A 32 15.04 21.91 -3.59
N PRO A 33 13.97 22.70 -3.78
CA PRO A 33 12.89 22.30 -4.66
C PRO A 33 13.38 22.08 -6.12
N PRO A 34 12.78 21.13 -6.86
CA PRO A 34 13.05 20.97 -8.29
C PRO A 34 12.49 22.16 -9.08
N ASP A 35 13.05 22.43 -10.25
CA ASP A 35 12.72 23.66 -11.02
C ASP A 35 11.28 23.68 -11.59
N TRP A 36 10.56 22.55 -11.51
CA TRP A 36 9.14 22.43 -11.82
C TRP A 36 8.20 22.66 -10.62
N TYR A 37 8.73 22.95 -9.42
CA TYR A 37 7.93 23.15 -8.21
C TYR A 37 7.30 24.55 -8.15
N ASP A 38 6.00 24.59 -8.40
CA ASP A 38 5.10 25.68 -8.05
C ASP A 38 4.59 25.50 -6.59
N PRO A 39 4.95 26.40 -5.64
CA PRO A 39 4.48 26.36 -4.27
C PRO A 39 3.02 26.83 -4.10
N VAL A 40 2.51 27.68 -5.01
CA VAL A 40 1.12 28.15 -5.01
C VAL A 40 0.20 27.01 -5.40
N ARG A 41 0.55 26.27 -6.47
CA ARG A 41 -0.15 25.03 -6.83
C ARG A 41 -0.04 23.99 -5.72
N PHE A 42 1.15 23.75 -5.16
CA PHE A 42 1.31 22.75 -4.09
C PHE A 42 0.39 23.03 -2.89
N ARG A 43 0.30 24.30 -2.45
CA ARG A 43 -0.62 24.73 -1.40
C ARG A 43 -2.09 24.49 -1.78
N LYS A 44 -2.50 24.85 -3.00
CA LYS A 44 -3.84 24.52 -3.52
C LYS A 44 -4.09 23.01 -3.46
N SER A 45 -3.10 22.18 -3.79
CA SER A 45 -3.22 20.73 -3.70
C SER A 45 -3.38 20.22 -2.26
N GLN A 46 -2.75 20.84 -1.26
CA GLN A 46 -2.98 20.55 0.16
C GLN A 46 -4.41 20.95 0.58
N GLU A 47 -4.90 22.10 0.13
CA GLU A 47 -6.27 22.58 0.41
C GLU A 47 -7.35 21.65 -0.19
N ILE A 48 -7.16 21.19 -1.44
CA ILE A 48 -8.03 20.17 -2.07
C ILE A 48 -7.90 18.80 -1.39
N SER A 49 -6.71 18.42 -0.91
CA SER A 49 -6.53 17.18 -0.13
C SER A 49 -7.27 17.23 1.20
N ARG A 50 -7.27 18.38 1.90
CA ARG A 50 -8.08 18.59 3.11
C ARG A 50 -9.58 18.56 2.82
N LYS A 51 -10.05 19.07 1.67
CA LYS A 51 -11.45 18.95 1.22
C LYS A 51 -11.91 17.48 1.11
N TYR A 52 -11.04 16.58 0.66
CA TYR A 52 -11.32 15.16 0.46
C TYR A 52 -10.64 14.23 1.50
N PHE A 53 -10.41 14.73 2.73
CA PHE A 53 -9.70 14.02 3.79
C PHE A 53 -10.18 12.58 4.03
N LEU A 54 -11.49 12.35 4.14
CA LEU A 54 -12.07 11.02 4.33
C LEU A 54 -11.74 10.08 3.16
N SER A 55 -12.01 10.51 1.92
CA SER A 55 -11.78 9.72 0.72
C SER A 55 -10.31 9.39 0.48
N LEU A 56 -9.39 10.33 0.76
CA LEU A 56 -7.95 10.09 0.70
C LEU A 56 -7.50 9.07 1.75
N ASN A 57 -7.98 9.13 3.00
CA ASN A 57 -7.61 8.14 4.00
C ASN A 57 -8.19 6.75 3.72
N ILE A 58 -9.40 6.66 3.15
CA ILE A 58 -9.96 5.41 2.61
C ILE A 58 -9.02 4.86 1.53
N ALA A 59 -8.66 5.68 0.54
CA ALA A 59 -7.74 5.30 -0.53
C ALA A 59 -6.35 4.85 -0.03
N HIS A 60 -5.73 5.59 0.89
CA HIS A 60 -4.45 5.21 1.50
C HIS A 60 -4.54 3.86 2.22
N PHE A 61 -5.63 3.58 2.94
CA PHE A 61 -5.83 2.32 3.65
C PHE A 61 -5.92 1.13 2.68
N ILE A 62 -6.73 1.26 1.62
CA ILE A 62 -6.87 0.24 0.56
C ILE A 62 -5.53 0.01 -0.14
N GLY A 63 -4.87 1.09 -0.56
CA GLY A 63 -3.60 0.98 -1.28
C GLY A 63 -2.47 0.42 -0.43
N ASN A 64 -2.42 0.70 0.88
CA ASN A 64 -1.47 0.05 1.80
C ASN A 64 -1.70 -1.46 1.92
N ILE A 65 -2.95 -1.93 1.81
CA ILE A 65 -3.28 -3.37 1.74
C ILE A 65 -2.77 -3.96 0.44
N LEU A 66 -3.03 -3.31 -0.69
CA LEU A 66 -2.51 -3.71 -2.00
C LEU A 66 -0.96 -3.73 -2.02
N LEU A 67 -0.30 -2.78 -1.32
CA LEU A 67 1.15 -2.71 -1.22
C LEU A 67 1.76 -3.91 -0.50
N VAL A 68 1.14 -4.40 0.59
CA VAL A 68 1.62 -5.60 1.29
C VAL A 68 1.26 -6.91 0.58
N HIS A 69 0.55 -6.85 -0.56
CA HIS A 69 0.40 -7.99 -1.46
C HIS A 69 1.53 -8.06 -2.52
N LEU A 70 2.33 -7.00 -2.70
CA LEU A 70 3.55 -7.07 -3.52
C LEU A 70 4.66 -7.79 -2.73
N PRO A 71 5.20 -8.94 -3.20
CA PRO A 71 6.20 -9.71 -2.44
C PRO A 71 7.43 -8.88 -2.05
N ASP A 72 7.89 -8.03 -2.98
CA ASP A 72 9.08 -7.19 -2.83
C ASP A 72 8.98 -6.10 -1.75
N VAL A 73 7.76 -5.69 -1.41
CA VAL A 73 7.52 -4.69 -0.35
C VAL A 73 7.11 -5.38 0.94
N LEU A 74 6.38 -6.50 0.85
CA LEU A 74 6.02 -7.33 2.00
C LEU A 74 7.24 -7.89 2.73
N VAL A 75 8.22 -8.43 2.02
CA VAL A 75 9.39 -9.09 2.64
C VAL A 75 10.19 -8.11 3.52
N PRO A 76 10.58 -6.90 3.05
CA PRO A 76 11.18 -5.86 3.91
C PRO A 76 10.27 -5.42 5.07
N VAL A 77 8.95 -5.36 4.86
CA VAL A 77 7.97 -4.99 5.90
C VAL A 77 7.97 -6.01 7.04
N VAL A 78 7.90 -7.31 6.75
CA VAL A 78 7.93 -8.36 7.79
C VAL A 78 9.31 -8.46 8.41
N ALA A 79 10.38 -8.45 7.59
CA ALA A 79 11.76 -8.52 8.05
C ALA A 79 12.10 -7.42 9.08
N SER A 80 11.51 -6.23 8.96
CA SER A 80 11.71 -5.13 9.92
C SER A 80 11.32 -5.43 11.38
N GLY A 81 10.63 -6.54 11.67
CA GLY A 81 10.09 -6.89 12.99
C GLY A 81 8.90 -6.01 13.45
N ASN A 82 8.69 -4.86 12.81
CA ASN A 82 7.63 -3.91 13.13
C ASN A 82 6.27 -4.27 12.51
N SER A 83 6.05 -5.56 12.26
CA SER A 83 4.74 -6.14 11.95
C SER A 83 4.57 -7.57 12.51
N ALA A 84 5.38 -7.98 13.50
CA ALA A 84 5.38 -9.34 14.04
C ALA A 84 4.16 -9.73 14.92
N SER A 85 3.20 -8.83 15.13
CA SER A 85 1.94 -9.08 15.87
C SER A 85 0.82 -8.15 15.36
N PRO A 86 -0.48 -8.44 15.65
CA PRO A 86 -1.61 -7.59 15.28
C PRO A 86 -1.46 -6.12 15.71
N SER A 87 -1.03 -5.86 16.96
CA SER A 87 -0.79 -4.50 17.44
C SER A 87 0.38 -3.82 16.75
N ARG A 88 1.49 -4.53 16.47
CA ARG A 88 2.65 -3.96 15.77
C ARG A 88 2.30 -3.56 14.32
N VAL A 89 1.59 -4.41 13.56
CA VAL A 89 1.17 -4.05 12.19
C VAL A 89 0.15 -2.91 12.19
N PHE A 90 -0.74 -2.87 13.19
CA PHE A 90 -1.69 -1.78 13.37
C PHE A 90 -1.00 -0.43 13.68
N PHE A 91 -0.07 -0.39 14.63
CA PHE A 91 0.68 0.83 14.94
C PHE A 91 1.63 1.26 13.82
N ARG A 92 2.13 0.32 12.99
CA ARG A 92 2.84 0.67 11.75
C ARG A 92 1.95 1.50 10.82
N ILE A 93 0.71 1.07 10.60
CA ILE A 93 -0.25 1.79 9.74
C ILE A 93 -0.64 3.15 10.35
N LEU A 94 -0.92 3.23 11.65
CA LEU A 94 -1.14 4.53 12.31
C LEU A 94 0.07 5.48 12.20
N SER A 95 1.30 4.96 12.27
CA SER A 95 2.50 5.78 12.03
C SER A 95 2.58 6.27 10.58
N THR A 96 2.23 5.44 9.60
CA THR A 96 2.13 5.85 8.18
C THR A 96 1.06 6.93 7.99
N ILE A 97 -0.12 6.77 8.58
CA ILE A 97 -1.20 7.78 8.55
C ILE A 97 -0.69 9.09 9.14
N ASN A 98 -0.09 9.09 10.35
CA ASN A 98 0.44 10.30 10.98
C ASN A 98 1.46 11.04 10.09
N HIS A 99 2.36 10.30 9.43
CA HIS A 99 3.30 10.88 8.48
C HIS A 99 2.58 11.53 7.29
N ILE A 100 1.71 10.79 6.60
CA ILE A 100 0.99 11.29 5.41
C ILE A 100 0.09 12.49 5.75
N LEU A 101 -0.60 12.47 6.91
CA LEU A 101 -1.41 13.61 7.34
C LEU A 101 -0.55 14.87 7.52
N SER A 102 0.63 14.73 8.15
CA SER A 102 1.57 15.85 8.30
C SER A 102 2.13 16.39 6.97
N TRP A 103 1.89 15.74 5.83
CA TRP A 103 2.31 16.22 4.51
C TRP A 103 1.26 17.13 3.86
N TYR A 104 0.02 17.11 4.33
CA TYR A 104 -1.05 18.03 3.89
C TYR A 104 -1.08 19.36 4.66
N ASP A 105 -0.06 19.63 5.49
CA ASP A 105 -0.08 20.71 6.47
C ASP A 105 0.92 21.85 6.23
N ASP A 106 2.19 21.54 5.89
CA ASP A 106 3.25 22.53 5.73
C ASP A 106 4.04 22.37 4.39
N ASP A 107 5.02 23.26 4.14
CA ASP A 107 5.97 23.14 3.02
C ASP A 107 7.03 22.04 3.28
N PRO A 108 7.24 21.06 2.37
CA PRO A 108 8.28 20.04 2.50
C PRO A 108 9.72 20.56 2.38
N PHE A 109 9.96 21.76 1.85
CA PHE A 109 11.30 22.31 1.62
C PHE A 109 11.76 23.28 2.72
N ASP A 110 10.87 23.77 3.59
CA ASP A 110 11.27 24.51 4.80
C ASP A 110 11.63 23.54 5.94
N SER A 111 12.91 23.52 6.33
CA SER A 111 13.44 22.59 7.35
C SER A 111 12.83 22.73 8.75
N ARG A 112 12.09 23.81 9.01
CA ARG A 112 11.40 24.08 10.28
C ARG A 112 10.07 23.33 10.40
N THR A 113 9.52 22.82 9.30
CA THR A 113 8.16 22.27 9.25
C THR A 113 8.05 20.83 9.75
N LYS A 114 6.84 20.41 10.13
CA LYS A 114 6.56 19.01 10.49
C LYS A 114 6.62 18.13 9.25
N THR A 115 6.17 18.65 8.10
CA THR A 115 6.28 17.97 6.79
C THR A 115 7.72 17.59 6.47
N HIS A 116 8.67 18.54 6.54
CA HIS A 116 10.08 18.29 6.24
C HIS A 116 10.73 17.31 7.22
N GLN A 117 10.45 17.45 8.52
CA GLN A 117 10.93 16.54 9.56
C GLN A 117 10.39 15.11 9.35
N SER A 118 9.10 14.98 9.01
CA SER A 118 8.48 13.71 8.69
C SER A 118 9.08 13.06 7.45
N LEU A 119 9.25 13.80 6.35
CA LEU A 119 9.86 13.31 5.11
C LEU A 119 11.31 12.90 5.34
N THR A 120 12.05 13.65 6.17
CA THR A 120 13.42 13.29 6.59
C THR A 120 13.44 11.95 7.33
N ARG A 121 12.53 11.70 8.28
CA ARG A 121 12.49 10.42 9.02
C ARG A 121 12.05 9.25 8.14
N VAL A 122 11.06 9.45 7.27
CA VAL A 122 10.60 8.41 6.32
C VAL A 122 11.70 8.08 5.30
N ARG A 123 12.33 9.08 4.67
CA ARG A 123 13.43 8.85 3.73
C ARG A 123 14.64 8.21 4.41
N ARG A 124 15.15 8.80 5.51
CA ARG A 124 16.42 8.37 6.14
C ARG A 124 16.25 7.16 7.05
N ASN A 125 15.30 7.19 7.97
CA ASN A 125 15.16 6.22 9.07
C ASN A 125 14.14 5.10 8.79
N CYS A 126 13.47 5.14 7.64
CA CYS A 126 12.71 4.00 7.11
C CYS A 126 13.33 3.53 5.79
N HIS A 127 13.16 4.27 4.69
CA HIS A 127 13.46 3.76 3.35
C HIS A 127 14.95 3.53 3.11
N MET A 128 15.84 4.49 3.37
CA MET A 128 17.29 4.31 3.20
C MET A 128 17.87 3.26 4.16
N ALA A 129 17.38 3.20 5.40
CA ALA A 129 17.84 2.25 6.41
C ALA A 129 17.47 0.80 6.04
N VAL A 130 16.21 0.55 5.66
CA VAL A 130 15.75 -0.77 5.20
C VAL A 130 16.37 -1.14 3.86
N SER A 131 16.50 -0.19 2.92
CA SER A 131 17.20 -0.38 1.64
C SER A 131 18.65 -0.81 1.86
N LYS A 132 19.39 -0.17 2.78
CA LYS A 132 20.74 -0.59 3.16
C LYS A 132 20.73 -2.02 3.73
N LEU A 133 19.96 -2.25 4.79
CA LEU A 133 19.91 -3.51 5.52
C LEU A 133 19.55 -4.72 4.63
N MET A 134 18.54 -4.57 3.78
CA MET A 134 18.06 -5.64 2.90
C MET A 134 19.07 -5.97 1.80
N ASN A 135 19.67 -4.96 1.14
CA ASN A 135 20.66 -5.21 0.09
C ASN A 135 22.02 -5.70 0.62
N GLU A 136 22.36 -5.42 1.88
CA GLU A 136 23.59 -5.94 2.52
C GLU A 136 23.41 -7.36 3.07
N LYS A 137 22.24 -7.69 3.64
CA LYS A 137 21.98 -9.00 4.26
C LYS A 137 21.41 -10.04 3.28
N TYR A 138 20.63 -9.59 2.30
CA TYR A 138 19.94 -10.42 1.31
C TYR A 138 20.16 -9.85 -0.11
N PRO A 139 21.41 -9.74 -0.60
CA PRO A 139 21.69 -9.26 -1.95
C PRO A 139 20.96 -10.11 -2.99
N ARG A 140 20.49 -9.47 -4.08
CA ARG A 140 19.81 -10.14 -5.20
C ARG A 140 20.56 -9.88 -6.51
N LYS A 141 20.57 -10.86 -7.42
CA LYS A 141 21.39 -10.82 -8.64
C LYS A 141 20.99 -9.69 -9.61
N ASN A 142 19.70 -9.65 -9.98
CA ASN A 142 19.21 -8.85 -11.12
C ASN A 142 18.44 -7.57 -10.73
N ARG A 143 18.29 -7.29 -9.42
CA ARG A 143 17.49 -6.17 -8.89
C ARG A 143 17.87 -5.82 -7.45
N LEU A 144 17.46 -4.65 -6.98
CA LEU A 144 17.68 -4.20 -5.60
C LEU A 144 16.41 -4.36 -4.74
N TRP A 145 16.57 -4.36 -3.42
CA TRP A 145 15.47 -4.14 -2.47
C TRP A 145 15.25 -2.64 -2.26
N LEU A 146 13.98 -2.22 -2.17
CA LEU A 146 13.58 -0.81 -2.12
C LEU A 146 14.23 -0.03 -3.29
N SER A 147 14.15 -0.62 -4.47
CA SER A 147 14.54 -0.02 -5.74
C SER A 147 13.67 1.20 -6.09
N GLN A 148 14.02 1.94 -7.14
CA GLN A 148 13.18 3.03 -7.65
C GLN A 148 11.81 2.51 -8.12
N PHE A 149 11.72 1.26 -8.59
CA PHE A 149 10.45 0.59 -8.92
C PHE A 149 9.60 0.32 -7.66
N ASP A 150 10.20 -0.26 -6.61
CA ASP A 150 9.48 -0.56 -5.37
C ASP A 150 8.99 0.75 -4.68
N MET A 151 9.78 1.83 -4.82
CA MET A 151 9.40 3.18 -4.39
C MET A 151 8.26 3.79 -5.24
N ALA A 152 8.25 3.55 -6.56
CA ALA A 152 7.15 3.97 -7.44
C ALA A 152 5.85 3.21 -7.16
N MET A 153 5.92 1.91 -6.85
CA MET A 153 4.74 1.16 -6.39
C MET A 153 4.30 1.61 -4.99
N THR A 154 5.24 1.94 -4.10
CA THR A 154 4.91 2.59 -2.82
C THR A 154 4.19 3.93 -3.04
N GLN A 155 4.55 4.72 -4.05
CA GLN A 155 3.79 5.91 -4.46
C GLN A 155 2.40 5.53 -5.01
N TRP A 156 2.29 4.49 -5.84
CA TRP A 156 1.03 4.01 -6.41
C TRP A 156 0.04 3.62 -5.31
N SER A 157 0.50 3.00 -4.23
CA SER A 157 -0.31 2.63 -3.07
C SER A 157 -0.97 3.81 -2.32
N LEU A 158 -0.65 5.06 -2.68
CA LEU A 158 -1.17 6.26 -2.04
C LEU A 158 -2.03 7.12 -3.00
N ILE A 159 -1.86 6.98 -4.33
CA ILE A 159 -2.57 7.81 -5.33
C ILE A 159 -3.21 7.01 -6.49
N GLY A 160 -2.79 5.77 -6.74
CA GLY A 160 -3.29 4.96 -7.84
C GLY A 160 -4.77 4.64 -7.73
N ILE A 161 -5.19 4.11 -6.58
CA ILE A 161 -6.60 3.75 -6.33
C ILE A 161 -7.55 4.96 -6.39
N VAL A 162 -7.08 6.15 -6.02
CA VAL A 162 -7.82 7.43 -6.14
C VAL A 162 -8.17 7.72 -7.60
N ALA A 163 -7.23 7.48 -8.54
CA ALA A 163 -7.46 7.70 -9.97
C ALA A 163 -8.33 6.60 -10.60
N ILE A 164 -8.06 5.33 -10.26
CA ILE A 164 -8.67 4.20 -10.98
C ILE A 164 -10.03 3.77 -10.41
N ARG A 165 -10.33 3.98 -9.11
CA ARG A 165 -11.61 3.64 -8.45
C ARG A 165 -12.10 4.78 -7.51
N PRO A 166 -12.27 6.02 -8.03
CA PRO A 166 -12.59 7.20 -7.22
C PRO A 166 -13.93 7.12 -6.49
N ILE A 167 -14.97 6.58 -7.13
CA ILE A 167 -16.34 6.55 -6.61
C ILE A 167 -16.43 5.58 -5.42
N GLU A 168 -15.69 4.48 -5.49
CA GLU A 168 -15.61 3.45 -4.46
C GLU A 168 -14.77 3.93 -3.26
N CYS A 169 -13.74 4.76 -3.51
CA CYS A 169 -13.03 5.50 -2.47
C CYS A 169 -13.81 6.72 -1.93
N GLY A 170 -15.00 7.02 -2.45
CA GLY A 170 -15.87 8.09 -1.95
C GLY A 170 -15.58 9.50 -2.50
N PHE A 171 -14.85 9.65 -3.60
CA PHE A 171 -14.62 10.95 -4.29
C PHE A 171 -15.84 11.39 -5.13
N HIS A 172 -17.03 11.38 -4.52
CA HIS A 172 -18.26 11.79 -5.19
C HIS A 172 -18.24 13.30 -5.48
N GLY A 173 -18.37 13.67 -6.75
CA GLY A 173 -18.36 15.08 -7.17
C GLY A 173 -16.99 15.77 -7.07
N CYS A 174 -15.88 15.01 -7.11
CA CYS A 174 -14.54 15.54 -7.35
C CYS A 174 -14.33 15.79 -8.85
N THR A 175 -13.77 16.94 -9.24
CA THR A 175 -13.56 17.29 -10.66
C THR A 175 -12.20 16.79 -11.18
N ARG A 176 -12.02 16.77 -12.51
CA ARG A 176 -10.75 16.32 -13.15
C ARG A 176 -9.58 17.19 -12.70
N GLU A 177 -9.82 18.48 -12.62
CA GLU A 177 -8.89 19.52 -12.20
C GLU A 177 -8.50 19.36 -10.72
N GLU A 178 -9.39 18.84 -9.87
CA GLU A 178 -9.10 18.50 -8.48
C GLU A 178 -8.27 17.21 -8.35
N PHE A 179 -8.52 16.20 -9.20
CA PHE A 179 -7.67 15.02 -9.28
C PHE A 179 -6.24 15.35 -9.73
N GLU A 180 -6.09 16.27 -10.69
CA GLU A 180 -4.78 16.78 -11.10
C GLU A 180 -4.02 17.52 -9.98
N GLU A 181 -4.71 18.02 -8.96
CA GLU A 181 -4.05 18.53 -7.76
C GLU A 181 -3.56 17.40 -6.85
N PHE A 182 -4.32 16.32 -6.65
CA PHE A 182 -3.78 15.15 -5.94
C PHE A 182 -2.56 14.56 -6.65
N PHE A 183 -2.58 14.50 -7.99
CA PHE A 183 -1.44 14.05 -8.79
C PHE A 183 -0.24 14.98 -8.65
N TYR A 184 -0.45 16.31 -8.64
CA TYR A 184 0.62 17.27 -8.41
C TYR A 184 1.21 17.17 -7.00
N PHE A 185 0.37 17.02 -5.97
CA PHE A 185 0.80 16.77 -4.59
C PHE A 185 1.66 15.50 -4.49
N TRP A 186 1.20 14.38 -5.06
CA TRP A 186 1.94 13.12 -5.00
C TRP A 186 3.17 13.10 -5.90
N LYS A 187 3.21 13.88 -6.98
CA LYS A 187 4.43 14.19 -7.75
C LYS A 187 5.47 14.87 -6.86
N VAL A 188 5.10 15.88 -6.08
CA VAL A 188 6.00 16.52 -5.09
C VAL A 188 6.44 15.52 -4.03
N MET A 189 5.51 14.78 -3.40
CA MET A 189 5.85 13.84 -2.33
C MET A 189 6.76 12.70 -2.78
N GLY A 190 6.53 12.15 -3.98
CA GLY A 190 7.43 11.15 -4.59
C GLY A 190 8.85 11.67 -4.73
N HIS A 191 9.00 12.87 -5.29
CA HIS A 191 10.30 13.55 -5.38
C HIS A 191 10.94 13.74 -3.99
N CYS A 192 10.16 14.21 -3.00
CA CYS A 192 10.60 14.48 -1.64
C CYS A 192 11.08 13.24 -0.86
N VAL A 193 10.44 12.08 -1.04
CA VAL A 193 10.91 10.80 -0.45
C VAL A 193 12.11 10.20 -1.19
N GLY A 194 12.51 10.78 -2.33
CA GLY A 194 13.71 10.41 -3.09
C GLY A 194 13.48 9.47 -4.27
N LEU A 195 12.27 9.42 -4.81
CA LEU A 195 12.01 8.89 -6.16
C LEU A 195 12.63 9.84 -7.20
N GLU A 196 13.20 9.32 -8.28
CA GLU A 196 13.64 10.13 -9.42
C GLU A 196 12.47 10.46 -10.34
N ASP A 197 12.46 11.64 -10.95
CA ASP A 197 11.31 12.14 -11.71
C ASP A 197 10.94 11.26 -12.93
N ARG A 198 11.90 10.53 -13.50
CA ARG A 198 11.64 9.51 -14.55
C ARG A 198 10.79 8.32 -14.05
N PHE A 199 10.96 7.92 -12.79
CA PHE A 199 10.23 6.80 -12.17
C PHE A 199 8.97 7.25 -11.41
N ASN A 200 8.86 8.55 -11.12
CA ASN A 200 7.72 9.16 -10.45
C ASN A 200 6.43 9.00 -11.28
N ILE A 201 5.43 8.30 -10.73
CA ILE A 201 4.23 7.88 -11.46
C ILE A 201 3.25 9.03 -11.73
N CYS A 202 3.48 10.20 -11.14
CA CYS A 202 2.71 11.42 -11.36
C CYS A 202 3.53 12.49 -12.12
N TYR A 203 4.67 12.12 -12.71
CA TYR A 203 5.55 13.02 -13.46
C TYR A 203 5.60 12.69 -14.95
N GLY A 204 5.59 13.73 -15.79
CA GLY A 204 5.66 13.60 -17.25
C GLY A 204 4.38 13.02 -17.87
N LEU A 205 3.23 13.33 -17.28
CA LEU A 205 1.91 12.86 -17.69
C LEU A 205 0.96 14.07 -17.84
N ASP A 206 0.18 14.09 -18.92
CA ASP A 206 -0.56 15.28 -19.34
C ASP A 206 -2.03 15.22 -18.88
N GLY A 207 -2.26 15.77 -17.70
CA GLY A 207 -3.59 15.95 -17.11
C GLY A 207 -4.23 14.66 -16.58
N PHE A 208 -5.53 14.74 -16.30
CA PHE A 208 -6.27 13.67 -15.62
C PHE A 208 -6.27 12.33 -16.36
N ASP A 209 -6.67 12.30 -17.64
CA ASP A 209 -6.93 11.06 -18.36
C ASP A 209 -5.65 10.23 -18.56
N GLU A 210 -4.56 10.87 -18.98
CA GLU A 210 -3.27 10.20 -19.20
C GLU A 210 -2.65 9.73 -17.88
N THR A 211 -2.78 10.52 -16.80
CA THR A 211 -2.30 10.11 -15.48
C THR A 211 -3.10 8.91 -14.95
N LYS A 212 -4.43 8.92 -15.12
CA LYS A 212 -5.28 7.78 -14.75
C LYS A 212 -4.91 6.53 -15.53
N GLU A 213 -4.68 6.64 -16.84
CA GLU A 213 -4.32 5.51 -17.70
C GLU A 213 -2.97 4.90 -17.27
N PHE A 214 -1.95 5.71 -17.00
CA PHE A 214 -0.68 5.21 -16.48
C PHE A 214 -0.83 4.49 -15.13
N LEU A 215 -1.69 5.01 -14.25
CA LEU A 215 -2.00 4.38 -12.96
C LEU A 215 -2.80 3.08 -13.13
N GLN A 216 -3.61 2.93 -14.17
CA GLN A 216 -4.29 1.66 -14.51
C GLN A 216 -3.28 0.64 -15.07
N ILE A 217 -2.37 1.03 -15.96
CA ILE A 217 -1.26 0.19 -16.43
C ILE A 217 -0.42 -0.36 -15.25
N CYS A 218 -0.07 0.50 -14.29
CA CYS A 218 0.66 0.09 -13.08
C CYS A 218 -0.16 -0.86 -12.18
N PHE A 219 -1.49 -0.71 -12.14
CA PHE A 219 -2.35 -1.65 -11.42
C PHE A 219 -2.34 -3.03 -12.07
N ASP A 220 -2.62 -3.09 -13.38
CA ASP A 220 -2.80 -4.34 -14.10
C ASP A 220 -1.51 -5.16 -14.20
N LYS A 221 -0.35 -4.49 -14.35
CA LYS A 221 0.96 -5.16 -14.48
C LYS A 221 1.67 -5.49 -13.17
N CYS A 222 1.30 -4.89 -12.04
CA CYS A 222 1.95 -5.16 -10.73
C CYS A 222 1.00 -5.77 -9.69
N TYR A 223 -0.17 -5.16 -9.50
CA TYR A 223 -1.06 -5.50 -8.39
C TYR A 223 -2.05 -6.61 -8.77
N LYS A 224 -2.67 -6.50 -9.96
CA LYS A 224 -3.66 -7.48 -10.41
C LYS A 224 -3.07 -8.88 -10.58
N VAL A 225 -1.86 -8.98 -11.12
CA VAL A 225 -1.11 -10.25 -11.27
C VAL A 225 -1.07 -11.01 -9.94
N HIS A 226 -0.47 -10.42 -8.90
CA HIS A 226 -0.34 -11.09 -7.59
C HIS A 226 -1.69 -11.32 -6.89
N LEU A 227 -2.67 -10.43 -7.04
CA LEU A 227 -4.04 -10.65 -6.55
C LEU A 227 -4.70 -11.88 -7.19
N ASP A 228 -4.46 -12.13 -8.47
CA ASP A 228 -5.02 -13.26 -9.22
C ASP A 228 -4.20 -14.56 -9.05
N GLU A 229 -2.91 -14.46 -8.70
CA GLU A 229 -2.03 -15.60 -8.38
C GLU A 229 -2.29 -16.21 -6.99
N GLN A 230 -2.53 -15.38 -5.96
CA GLN A 230 -2.62 -15.81 -4.55
C GLN A 230 -1.39 -16.60 -4.07
N SER A 231 -0.19 -16.14 -4.44
CA SER A 231 1.08 -16.73 -4.02
C SER A 231 1.31 -16.64 -2.50
N VAL A 232 2.22 -17.45 -1.95
CA VAL A 232 2.50 -17.50 -0.49
C VAL A 232 2.75 -16.11 0.14
N PRO A 233 3.49 -15.18 -0.49
CA PRO A 233 3.58 -13.80 -0.02
C PRO A 233 2.23 -13.09 0.07
N VAL A 234 1.38 -13.20 -0.95
CA VAL A 234 0.05 -12.56 -0.98
C VAL A 234 -0.80 -13.04 0.19
N LEU A 235 -0.73 -14.34 0.52
CA LEU A 235 -1.41 -14.91 1.69
C LEU A 235 -0.87 -14.33 3.01
N ILE A 236 0.45 -14.17 3.16
CA ILE A 236 1.06 -13.50 4.32
C ILE A 236 0.65 -12.01 4.39
N GLY A 237 0.52 -11.33 3.24
CA GLY A 237 0.00 -9.96 3.13
C GLY A 237 -1.47 -9.84 3.55
N MET A 238 -2.30 -10.83 3.19
CA MET A 238 -3.69 -10.92 3.66
C MET A 238 -3.77 -11.18 5.17
N ASP A 239 -2.91 -12.04 5.73
CA ASP A 239 -2.87 -12.31 7.17
C ASP A 239 -2.32 -11.12 8.00
N LEU A 240 -1.34 -10.38 7.47
CA LEU A 240 -0.95 -9.07 8.02
C LEU A 240 -2.12 -8.10 8.02
N THR A 241 -2.82 -7.97 6.88
CA THR A 241 -3.99 -7.09 6.74
C THR A 241 -5.07 -7.46 7.75
N LYS A 242 -5.37 -8.75 7.90
CA LYS A 242 -6.29 -9.27 8.90
C LYS A 242 -5.86 -8.90 10.33
N GLY A 243 -4.56 -8.88 10.63
CA GLY A 243 -4.03 -8.39 11.91
C GLY A 243 -4.41 -6.94 12.23
N VAL A 244 -4.49 -6.08 11.21
CA VAL A 244 -4.97 -4.70 11.34
C VAL A 244 -6.44 -4.67 11.76
N PHE A 245 -7.28 -5.54 11.18
CA PHE A 245 -8.69 -5.67 11.56
C PHE A 245 -8.87 -6.25 12.96
N LEU A 246 -8.05 -7.23 13.36
CA LEU A 246 -8.06 -7.77 14.73
C LEU A 246 -7.71 -6.70 15.79
N ALA A 247 -6.80 -5.77 15.47
CA ALA A 247 -6.56 -4.62 16.33
C ALA A 247 -7.73 -3.61 16.32
N LEU A 248 -8.38 -3.40 15.17
CA LEU A 248 -9.58 -2.56 15.06
C LEU A 248 -10.81 -3.13 15.78
N GLU A 249 -10.92 -4.45 15.96
CA GLU A 249 -12.00 -5.10 16.74
C GLU A 249 -12.04 -4.61 18.22
N SER A 250 -10.97 -3.99 18.72
CA SER A 250 -10.93 -3.32 20.04
C SER A 250 -11.73 -2.00 20.12
N VAL A 251 -12.03 -1.36 18.99
CA VAL A 251 -12.68 -0.03 18.93
C VAL A 251 -13.86 0.07 17.95
N ILE A 252 -13.89 -0.77 16.91
CA ILE A 252 -14.96 -0.83 15.91
C ILE A 252 -15.53 -2.26 15.92
N PRO A 253 -16.81 -2.45 16.32
CA PRO A 253 -17.44 -3.76 16.30
C PRO A 253 -17.42 -4.40 14.91
N ARG A 254 -17.01 -5.67 14.84
CA ARG A 254 -16.85 -6.45 13.59
C ARG A 254 -18.09 -6.46 12.69
N ILE A 255 -19.30 -6.35 13.25
CA ILE A 255 -20.56 -6.25 12.49
C ILE A 255 -20.61 -4.99 11.60
N LEU A 256 -19.95 -3.90 12.01
CA LEU A 256 -19.80 -2.69 11.23
C LEU A 256 -18.61 -2.84 10.26
N PHE A 257 -17.45 -3.26 10.74
CA PHE A 257 -16.23 -3.33 9.93
C PHE A 257 -15.50 -4.67 10.13
N SER A 258 -15.66 -5.58 9.16
CA SER A 258 -15.02 -6.90 9.15
C SER A 258 -13.99 -7.02 8.04
N PHE A 259 -12.93 -7.79 8.29
CA PHE A 259 -11.92 -8.11 7.27
C PHE A 259 -12.57 -8.76 6.04
N GLU A 260 -13.42 -9.77 6.23
CA GLU A 260 -14.02 -10.50 5.11
C GLU A 260 -14.97 -9.62 4.30
N GLY A 261 -15.79 -8.81 4.96
CA GLY A 261 -16.70 -7.88 4.29
C GLY A 261 -15.97 -6.77 3.53
N PHE A 262 -14.93 -6.18 4.13
CA PHE A 262 -14.11 -5.15 3.49
C PHE A 262 -13.33 -5.70 2.29
N MET A 263 -12.62 -6.82 2.47
CA MET A 263 -11.82 -7.42 1.39
C MET A 263 -12.70 -7.88 0.23
N LYS A 264 -13.96 -8.32 0.47
CA LYS A 264 -14.88 -8.61 -0.64
C LYS A 264 -15.20 -7.37 -1.48
N ILE A 265 -15.48 -6.22 -0.87
CA ILE A 265 -15.74 -4.96 -1.61
C ILE A 265 -14.59 -4.67 -2.57
N TRP A 266 -13.35 -4.80 -2.12
CA TRP A 266 -12.18 -4.46 -2.93
C TRP A 266 -11.81 -5.51 -3.96
N TYR A 267 -11.94 -6.80 -3.67
CA TYR A 267 -11.74 -7.86 -4.68
C TYR A 267 -12.78 -7.77 -5.80
N ASP A 268 -14.05 -7.52 -5.46
CA ASP A 268 -15.12 -7.30 -6.44
C ASP A 268 -14.90 -6.01 -7.26
N THR A 269 -14.46 -4.92 -6.62
CA THR A 269 -14.20 -3.60 -7.25
C THR A 269 -12.98 -3.59 -8.18
N LEU A 270 -11.98 -4.42 -7.85
CA LEU A 270 -10.73 -4.53 -8.61
C LEU A 270 -10.76 -5.62 -9.67
N GLY A 271 -11.86 -6.41 -9.74
CA GLY A 271 -11.98 -7.52 -10.69
C GLY A 271 -10.97 -8.63 -10.43
N VAL A 272 -10.74 -8.96 -9.15
CA VAL A 272 -9.87 -10.07 -8.74
C VAL A 272 -10.56 -11.40 -9.06
N ARG A 273 -9.81 -12.33 -9.63
CA ARG A 273 -10.29 -13.65 -10.10
C ARG A 273 -10.90 -14.50 -8.97
N HIS A 274 -10.40 -14.33 -7.75
CA HIS A 274 -10.86 -15.03 -6.55
C HIS A 274 -11.84 -14.14 -5.79
N SER A 275 -13.02 -14.66 -5.43
CA SER A 275 -13.93 -13.96 -4.50
C SER A 275 -13.60 -14.32 -3.06
N ILE A 276 -13.58 -13.31 -2.17
CA ILE A 276 -13.69 -13.56 -0.74
C ILE A 276 -15.06 -14.20 -0.45
N VAL A 277 -15.07 -15.23 0.41
CA VAL A 277 -16.28 -15.95 0.82
C VAL A 277 -16.83 -15.33 2.09
N LEU A 278 -18.14 -15.01 2.10
CA LEU A 278 -18.84 -14.56 3.30
C LEU A 278 -19.64 -15.72 3.89
N ASP A 279 -19.03 -16.42 4.84
CA ASP A 279 -19.63 -17.53 5.59
C ASP A 279 -20.71 -17.05 6.57
N ARG A 280 -20.37 -16.03 7.38
CA ARG A 280 -21.16 -15.55 8.53
C ARG A 280 -22.16 -14.47 8.16
N TRP A 281 -23.27 -14.40 8.90
CA TRP A 281 -24.26 -13.33 8.76
C TRP A 281 -23.68 -11.94 9.09
N LEU A 282 -22.79 -11.87 10.08
CA LEU A 282 -22.09 -10.65 10.50
C LEU A 282 -21.23 -10.04 9.37
N THR A 283 -20.50 -10.87 8.63
CA THR A 283 -19.64 -10.40 7.54
C THR A 283 -20.45 -10.01 6.30
N LYS A 284 -21.61 -10.65 6.07
CA LYS A 284 -22.62 -10.21 5.07
C LYS A 284 -23.22 -8.85 5.41
N ILE A 285 -23.59 -8.59 6.67
CA ILE A 285 -24.08 -7.27 7.12
C ILE A 285 -22.99 -6.21 6.96
N SER A 286 -21.75 -6.51 7.36
CA SER A 286 -20.61 -5.59 7.18
C SER A 286 -20.37 -5.29 5.70
N TYR A 287 -20.40 -6.29 4.81
CA TYR A 287 -20.29 -6.11 3.37
C TYR A 287 -21.39 -5.20 2.78
N GLU A 288 -22.66 -5.53 3.00
CA GLU A 288 -23.78 -4.76 2.45
C GLU A 288 -23.84 -3.32 2.98
N SER A 289 -23.60 -3.14 4.29
CA SER A 289 -23.60 -1.81 4.92
C SER A 289 -22.46 -0.92 4.43
N ASN A 290 -21.22 -1.43 4.34
CA ASN A 290 -20.10 -0.65 3.79
C ASN A 290 -20.30 -0.34 2.30
N ARG A 291 -20.78 -1.30 1.50
CA ARG A 291 -21.10 -1.04 0.09
C ARG A 291 -22.19 0.02 -0.06
N PHE A 292 -23.20 0.04 0.82
CA PHE A 292 -24.24 1.07 0.84
C PHE A 292 -23.68 2.45 1.25
N VAL A 293 -22.85 2.50 2.29
CA VAL A 293 -22.17 3.73 2.75
C VAL A 293 -21.32 4.33 1.64
N PHE A 294 -20.36 3.57 1.09
CA PHE A 294 -19.43 4.09 0.09
C PHE A 294 -20.12 4.44 -1.23
N LYS A 295 -21.02 3.59 -1.74
CA LYS A 295 -21.65 3.80 -3.06
C LYS A 295 -22.73 4.87 -3.05
N TYR A 296 -23.49 5.03 -1.97
CA TYR A 296 -24.67 5.91 -1.92
C TYR A 296 -24.59 7.00 -0.86
N LEU A 297 -24.30 6.68 0.41
CA LEU A 297 -24.39 7.68 1.49
C LEU A 297 -23.31 8.77 1.38
N LEU A 298 -22.09 8.43 0.99
CA LEU A 298 -21.01 9.41 0.79
C LEU A 298 -21.25 10.39 -0.38
N ARG A 299 -22.30 10.20 -1.20
CA ARG A 299 -22.73 11.20 -2.20
C ARG A 299 -23.34 12.45 -1.57
N PHE A 300 -23.95 12.32 -0.39
CA PHE A 300 -24.65 13.41 0.27
C PHE A 300 -23.66 14.22 1.11
N ARG A 301 -23.37 15.47 0.69
CA ARG A 301 -22.37 16.35 1.32
C ARG A 301 -22.50 16.43 2.85
N LEU A 302 -23.73 16.50 3.38
CA LEU A 302 -23.96 16.53 4.83
C LEU A 302 -23.47 15.23 5.52
N ILE A 303 -23.80 14.07 4.95
CA ILE A 303 -23.39 12.77 5.50
C ILE A 303 -21.87 12.60 5.36
N TYR A 304 -21.30 13.00 4.23
CA TYR A 304 -19.85 13.01 4.02
C TYR A 304 -19.13 13.84 5.08
N THR A 305 -19.59 15.06 5.37
CA THR A 305 -19.01 15.93 6.42
C THR A 305 -19.12 15.28 7.81
N ILE A 306 -20.27 14.69 8.15
CA ILE A 306 -20.47 14.02 9.45
C ILE A 306 -19.54 12.81 9.60
N ILE A 307 -19.46 11.95 8.58
CA ILE A 307 -18.57 10.76 8.60
C ILE A 307 -17.10 11.19 8.61
N SER A 308 -16.72 12.24 7.88
CA SER A 308 -15.35 12.76 7.89
C SER A 308 -14.95 13.32 9.27
N TRP A 309 -15.89 13.94 10.00
CA TRP A 309 -15.64 14.38 11.38
C TRP A 309 -15.53 13.21 12.35
N LEU A 310 -16.44 12.23 12.28
CA LEU A 310 -16.40 11.00 13.07
C LEU A 310 -15.10 10.20 12.84
N PHE A 311 -14.64 10.15 11.59
CA PHE A 311 -13.40 9.48 11.18
C PHE A 311 -12.14 10.21 11.64
N PHE A 312 -12.12 11.56 11.57
CA PHE A 312 -11.04 12.35 12.18
C PHE A 312 -10.99 12.12 13.70
N TRP A 313 -12.14 12.15 14.37
CA TRP A 313 -12.24 11.89 15.80
C TRP A 313 -11.80 10.46 16.17
N SER A 314 -12.17 9.43 15.41
CA SER A 314 -11.76 8.06 15.69
C SER A 314 -10.25 7.84 15.51
N ILE A 315 -9.62 8.46 14.49
CA ILE A 315 -8.15 8.51 14.38
C ILE A 315 -7.52 9.15 15.63
N GLN A 316 -8.06 10.27 16.12
CA GLN A 316 -7.57 10.94 17.33
C GLN A 316 -7.77 10.10 18.61
N MET A 317 -8.80 9.25 18.66
CA MET A 317 -8.98 8.27 19.75
C MET A 317 -7.98 7.11 19.64
N LEU A 318 -7.75 6.60 18.44
CA LEU A 318 -6.82 5.50 18.17
C LEU A 318 -5.38 5.80 18.62
N PHE A 319 -4.88 7.01 18.37
CA PHE A 319 -3.57 7.43 18.88
C PHE A 319 -3.52 7.49 20.42
N LYS A 320 -4.60 7.94 21.07
CA LYS A 320 -4.69 8.04 22.55
C LYS A 320 -4.85 6.68 23.23
N GLN A 321 -5.50 5.72 22.57
CA GLN A 321 -5.79 4.39 23.12
C GLN A 321 -4.67 3.36 22.90
N LYS A 322 -3.47 3.76 22.46
CA LYS A 322 -2.34 2.88 22.14
C LYS A 322 -2.12 1.75 23.16
N GLN A 323 -2.03 2.06 24.46
CA GLN A 323 -1.80 1.06 25.51
C GLN A 323 -2.95 0.05 25.65
N TYR A 324 -4.20 0.51 25.48
CA TYR A 324 -5.39 -0.35 25.53
C TYR A 324 -5.44 -1.31 24.34
N ILE A 325 -5.14 -0.82 23.13
CA ILE A 325 -5.15 -1.62 21.90
C ILE A 325 -4.04 -2.68 21.93
N ASP A 326 -2.86 -2.36 22.46
CA ASP A 326 -1.76 -3.31 22.62
C ASP A 326 -2.16 -4.44 23.60
N ALA A 327 -2.62 -4.08 24.81
CA ALA A 327 -3.08 -5.05 25.81
C ALA A 327 -4.29 -5.87 25.36
N TYR A 328 -5.19 -5.30 24.54
CA TYR A 328 -6.27 -6.04 23.89
C TYR A 328 -5.73 -7.10 22.92
N CYS A 329 -4.75 -6.74 22.09
CA CYS A 329 -4.14 -7.67 21.14
C CYS A 329 -3.36 -8.78 21.83
N GLU A 330 -2.59 -8.46 22.87
CA GLU A 330 -1.86 -9.44 23.69
C GLU A 330 -2.81 -10.41 24.41
N ARG A 331 -3.94 -9.92 24.92
CA ARG A 331 -4.94 -10.76 25.60
C ARG A 331 -5.72 -11.68 24.66
N ASN A 332 -6.15 -11.17 23.50
CA ASN A 332 -7.07 -11.91 22.61
C ASN A 332 -6.35 -12.71 21.51
N TYR A 333 -5.14 -12.30 21.12
CA TYR A 333 -4.40 -12.92 20.01
C TYR A 333 -2.92 -13.21 20.32
N PRO A 334 -2.55 -13.71 21.54
CA PRO A 334 -1.14 -13.85 21.97
C PRO A 334 -0.29 -14.74 21.03
N THR A 335 -0.92 -15.75 20.43
CA THR A 335 -0.31 -16.73 19.53
C THR A 335 -0.15 -16.24 18.09
N ILE A 336 -0.79 -15.14 17.69
CA ILE A 336 -0.68 -14.63 16.32
C ILE A 336 0.66 -13.88 16.16
N LYS A 337 1.58 -14.52 15.44
CA LYS A 337 2.88 -13.96 15.03
C LYS A 337 2.99 -13.99 13.52
N TYR A 338 3.65 -12.98 12.95
CA TYR A 338 3.87 -12.86 11.52
C TYR A 338 5.37 -12.92 11.20
N SER A 339 5.75 -13.84 10.33
CA SER A 339 7.11 -14.05 9.86
C SER A 339 7.11 -14.48 8.38
N VAL A 340 8.27 -14.40 7.74
CA VAL A 340 8.55 -14.97 6.41
C VAL A 340 9.63 -16.03 6.59
N ASP A 341 9.49 -17.17 5.91
CA ASP A 341 10.44 -18.27 5.97
C ASP A 341 11.78 -17.91 5.32
N SER A 342 12.88 -18.25 6.00
CA SER A 342 14.23 -18.49 5.45
C SER A 342 14.25 -18.94 4.00
N GLU A 343 13.54 -20.03 3.67
CA GLU A 343 13.58 -20.61 2.33
C GLU A 343 12.94 -19.70 1.28
N TYR A 344 11.98 -18.86 1.67
CA TYR A 344 11.36 -17.93 0.71
C TYR A 344 12.37 -16.87 0.24
N PHE A 345 13.22 -16.34 1.13
CA PHE A 345 14.30 -15.43 0.75
C PHE A 345 15.24 -16.07 -0.29
N ASN A 346 15.56 -17.36 -0.12
CA ASN A 346 16.46 -18.11 -1.00
C ASN A 346 15.83 -18.46 -2.36
N ARG A 347 14.49 -18.57 -2.45
CA ARG A 347 13.77 -18.92 -3.68
C ARG A 347 13.57 -17.72 -4.63
N ILE A 348 13.34 -16.51 -4.09
CA ILE A 348 13.17 -15.27 -4.89
C ILE A 348 14.37 -15.03 -5.84
N ASP A 349 15.59 -15.35 -5.41
CA ASP A 349 16.81 -15.11 -6.18
C ASP A 349 17.09 -16.19 -7.25
N ASN A 350 16.17 -17.15 -7.41
CA ASN A 350 16.10 -18.11 -8.52
C ASN A 350 14.87 -17.87 -9.41
N ASP A 351 13.69 -17.60 -8.83
CA ASP A 351 12.43 -17.41 -9.58
C ASP A 351 12.33 -16.04 -10.29
N SER A 352 13.27 -15.12 -10.04
CA SER A 352 13.25 -13.76 -10.59
C SER A 352 13.68 -13.63 -12.07
N SER A 353 13.77 -14.74 -12.80
CA SER A 353 13.74 -14.81 -14.27
C SER A 353 12.33 -14.75 -14.87
N MET A 354 11.27 -14.80 -14.07
CA MET A 354 9.88 -14.67 -14.53
C MET A 354 9.45 -13.23 -14.89
N ILE A 355 10.42 -12.31 -15.05
CA ILE A 355 10.22 -10.98 -15.64
C ILE A 355 11.33 -10.70 -16.68
N ASP A 356 11.70 -11.73 -17.44
CA ASP A 356 12.42 -11.61 -18.72
C ASP A 356 11.39 -11.50 -19.88
N ASP A 357 11.80 -10.98 -21.05
CA ASP A 357 10.95 -10.18 -21.96
C ASP A 357 9.75 -10.87 -22.69
N ASP A 358 9.53 -12.19 -22.55
CA ASP A 358 8.65 -13.02 -23.41
C ASP A 358 7.11 -12.82 -23.24
N HIS A 359 6.65 -11.76 -22.55
CA HIS A 359 5.22 -11.43 -22.36
C HIS A 359 4.87 -9.99 -22.79
N LEU A 360 5.56 -9.47 -23.82
CA LEU A 360 5.30 -8.14 -24.40
C LEU A 360 4.52 -8.14 -25.72
N ASP A 361 4.48 -9.26 -26.46
CA ASP A 361 3.60 -9.44 -27.63
C ASP A 361 2.45 -10.41 -27.32
N GLY A 362 1.28 -10.13 -27.90
CA GLY A 362 0.06 -10.92 -27.68
C GLY A 362 -0.30 -11.82 -28.86
N ASP A 363 -0.79 -13.03 -28.58
CA ASP A 363 -1.49 -13.87 -29.54
C ASP A 363 -2.70 -14.54 -28.85
N ASP A 364 -3.91 -14.28 -29.37
CA ASP A 364 -5.17 -14.75 -28.78
C ASP A 364 -5.39 -16.23 -29.06
N ARG A 365 -5.01 -17.10 -28.11
CA ARG A 365 -5.31 -18.55 -28.18
C ARG A 365 -5.99 -19.07 -26.92
N GLU A 366 -7.21 -19.57 -27.08
CA GLU A 366 -8.02 -20.17 -26.03
C GLU A 366 -7.35 -21.41 -25.42
N SER A 367 -6.64 -21.25 -24.29
CA SER A 367 -6.24 -22.36 -23.44
C SER A 367 -7.30 -22.62 -22.36
N LYS A 368 -7.94 -23.80 -22.41
CA LYS A 368 -8.95 -24.20 -21.43
C LYS A 368 -8.32 -24.33 -20.03
N PRO A 369 -8.98 -23.84 -18.96
CA PRO A 369 -8.37 -23.80 -17.64
C PRO A 369 -8.19 -25.21 -17.04
N PRO A 370 -7.00 -25.54 -16.48
CA PRO A 370 -6.80 -26.79 -15.75
C PRO A 370 -7.59 -26.82 -14.44
N ASN A 371 -8.12 -28.00 -14.09
CA ASN A 371 -9.20 -28.17 -13.12
C ASN A 371 -8.70 -28.24 -11.65
N HIS A 372 -8.16 -27.13 -11.13
CA HIS A 372 -7.42 -27.06 -9.86
C HIS A 372 -8.25 -26.91 -8.57
N SER A 373 -9.58 -27.09 -8.62
CA SER A 373 -10.46 -26.91 -7.45
C SER A 373 -10.17 -27.85 -6.27
N LYS A 374 -9.44 -28.97 -6.46
CA LYS A 374 -9.14 -29.97 -5.42
C LYS A 374 -7.72 -29.97 -4.87
N SER A 375 -6.76 -29.24 -5.47
CA SER A 375 -5.37 -29.21 -4.99
C SER A 375 -5.08 -28.13 -3.95
N ILE A 376 -5.96 -27.14 -3.81
CA ILE A 376 -5.74 -26.00 -2.90
C ILE A 376 -5.91 -26.43 -1.44
N ASP A 377 -6.99 -27.14 -1.09
CA ASP A 377 -7.22 -27.58 0.30
C ASP A 377 -6.18 -28.59 0.79
N SER A 378 -5.63 -29.46 -0.08
CA SER A 378 -4.56 -30.38 0.31
C SER A 378 -3.20 -29.70 0.47
N ASN A 379 -2.93 -28.59 -0.23
CA ASN A 379 -1.80 -27.71 0.10
C ASN A 379 -2.06 -26.94 1.39
N ARG A 380 -3.30 -26.48 1.63
CA ARG A 380 -3.69 -25.75 2.83
C ARG A 380 -3.57 -26.61 4.10
N SER A 381 -3.93 -27.90 4.04
CA SER A 381 -3.73 -28.83 5.17
C SER A 381 -2.24 -29.12 5.38
N LYS A 382 -1.47 -29.40 4.31
CA LYS A 382 -0.03 -29.67 4.41
C LYS A 382 0.78 -28.50 4.98
N ILE A 383 0.43 -27.25 4.62
CA ILE A 383 1.06 -26.04 5.18
C ILE A 383 0.79 -25.92 6.69
N ILE A 384 -0.34 -26.43 7.18
CA ILE A 384 -0.69 -26.45 8.62
C ILE A 384 -0.01 -27.63 9.33
N GLU A 385 0.06 -28.81 8.70
CA GLU A 385 0.71 -30.00 9.30
C GLU A 385 2.25 -29.94 9.33
N HIS A 386 2.89 -29.24 8.37
CA HIS A 386 4.35 -28.99 8.41
C HIS A 386 4.77 -27.84 9.35
N ILE A 387 3.89 -27.44 10.28
CA ILE A 387 4.27 -26.68 11.48
C ILE A 387 4.79 -27.66 12.57
N GLY A 388 5.62 -28.63 12.15
CA GLY A 388 6.29 -29.59 13.02
C GLY A 388 7.38 -28.97 13.88
N THR A 389 7.71 -29.66 14.97
CA THR A 389 8.62 -29.19 16.04
C THR A 389 10.09 -29.43 15.73
N GLU A 390 10.58 -28.87 14.62
CA GLU A 390 12.02 -28.64 14.41
C GLU A 390 12.39 -27.19 14.74
N THR A 391 13.67 -26.92 15.00
CA THR A 391 14.16 -25.69 15.64
C THR A 391 14.19 -24.49 14.67
N LYS A 392 13.01 -23.97 14.32
CA LYS A 392 12.82 -22.89 13.34
C LYS A 392 13.62 -21.64 13.72
N GLN A 393 14.53 -21.19 12.84
CA GLN A 393 15.17 -19.88 12.96
C GLN A 393 14.15 -18.77 12.66
N ILE A 394 13.47 -18.30 13.71
CA ILE A 394 12.66 -17.08 13.63
C ILE A 394 13.61 -15.90 13.45
N TYR A 395 13.56 -15.23 12.30
CA TYR A 395 14.32 -13.99 12.07
C TYR A 395 13.71 -12.81 12.82
N GLU A 396 13.97 -12.75 14.12
CA GLU A 396 13.93 -11.47 14.82
C GLU A 396 15.06 -10.57 14.30
N ILE A 397 14.72 -9.48 13.62
CA ILE A 397 15.64 -8.33 13.55
C ILE A 397 15.55 -7.59 14.89
N GLN A 398 16.24 -8.16 15.87
CA GLN A 398 16.46 -7.52 17.17
C GLN A 398 17.14 -6.15 16.95
N ASN A 399 16.80 -5.19 17.80
CA ASN A 399 17.34 -3.82 17.84
C ASN A 399 16.86 -2.80 16.77
N TYR A 400 15.85 -3.08 15.92
CA TYR A 400 15.28 -2.04 15.04
C TYR A 400 14.19 -1.15 15.70
N PHE A 401 14.59 -0.38 16.71
CA PHE A 401 13.70 0.49 17.51
C PHE A 401 13.66 1.97 17.04
N TYR A 402 12.93 2.30 15.95
CA TYR A 402 12.36 3.66 15.82
C TYR A 402 11.02 3.71 16.60
N ILE A 403 11.05 3.70 17.95
CA ILE A 403 9.84 3.92 18.78
C ILE A 403 9.32 5.36 18.55
N PRO A 404 8.11 5.57 18.00
CA PRO A 404 7.58 6.92 17.83
C PRO A 404 7.30 7.54 19.20
N HIS A 405 8.06 8.60 19.51
CA HIS A 405 7.64 9.59 20.50
C HIS A 405 6.51 10.38 19.85
N PHE A 406 5.34 10.35 20.48
CA PHE A 406 4.14 11.12 20.16
C PHE A 406 3.98 12.21 21.21
#